data_AF-A0AAP8GUT0-F1
#
_entry.id   AF-A0AAP8GUT0-F1
#
_cell.length_a   1.000
_cell.length_b   1.000
_cell.length_c   1.000
_cell.angle_alpha   90.00
_cell.angle_beta   90.00
_cell.angle_gamma   90.00
#
_symmetry.space_group_name_H-M   'P 1'
#
loop_
_entity.id
_entity.type
_entity.pdbx_description
1 polymer ?
#
loop_
_entity_poly.entity_id
_entity_poly.type
_entity_poly.pdbx_seq_one_letter_code
_entity_poly.pdbx_strand_id
1 'polypeptide(L)'
;MYNDDVRNRIIEISKKKDSLHELIQMLSRQVITYYCLCNSDNSLAKVKLNKNEYIVIATSKDVLTETKKYLNLDNFVELDAVNVFKNILRMENQGVIINLGDESQLTLDPDMLKLLYREVVVMDLYMKGGAYVLQYKNDFLLIEVEGMKLLSISLIEEELRELNQKLNHNGKVVFKSWKEILPYFVATQCNALGYNLNNKDITIVKDPYLAWLYESPFQNS
;
A
#
# COMPACT_ATOMS: atom_id res chain seq x y z
N MET A 1 10.41 12.67 18.40
CA MET A 1 10.63 13.60 17.27
C MET A 1 9.88 13.14 16.02
N TYR A 2 10.31 12.12 15.25
CA TYR A 2 9.58 11.71 14.02
C TYR A 2 8.13 11.22 14.26
N ASN A 3 7.89 10.45 15.32
CA ASN A 3 6.55 9.91 15.60
C ASN A 3 5.58 10.96 16.20
N ASP A 4 6.12 12.03 16.80
CA ASP A 4 5.33 13.14 17.35
C ASP A 4 4.82 14.04 16.21
N ASP A 5 5.64 14.25 15.17
CA ASP A 5 5.25 14.98 13.97
C ASP A 5 4.10 14.27 13.23
N VAL A 6 4.15 12.93 13.13
CA VAL A 6 3.05 12.12 12.58
C VAL A 6 1.78 12.27 13.41
N ARG A 7 1.90 12.13 14.73
CA ARG A 7 0.77 12.26 15.66
C ARG A 7 0.11 13.63 15.53
N ASN A 8 0.90 14.70 15.55
CA ASN A 8 0.43 16.07 15.40
C ASN A 8 -0.24 16.29 14.03
N ARG A 9 0.33 15.72 12.97
CA ARG A 9 -0.24 15.85 11.62
C ARG A 9 -1.54 15.07 11.45
N ILE A 10 -1.68 13.91 12.06
CA ILE A 10 -2.96 13.18 12.12
C ILE A 10 -4.01 14.04 12.83
N ILE A 11 -3.66 14.65 13.97
CA ILE A 11 -4.56 15.56 14.71
C ILE A 11 -4.99 16.73 13.82
N GLU A 12 -4.06 17.36 13.10
CA GLU A 12 -4.35 18.48 12.20
C GLU A 12 -5.25 18.09 11.03
N ILE A 13 -4.97 16.96 10.37
CA ILE A 13 -5.74 16.52 9.21
C ILE A 13 -7.14 16.05 9.62
N SER A 14 -7.27 15.31 10.72
CA SER A 14 -8.56 14.91 11.29
C SER A 14 -9.45 16.11 11.63
N LYS A 15 -8.87 17.23 12.06
CA LYS A 15 -9.59 18.49 12.34
C LYS A 15 -10.02 19.23 11.07
N LYS A 16 -9.27 19.12 9.97
CA LYS A 16 -9.51 19.85 8.73
C LYS A 16 -10.51 19.18 7.77
N LYS A 17 -10.94 17.93 8.03
CA LYS A 17 -11.91 17.11 7.25
C LYS A 17 -11.61 16.88 5.75
N ASP A 18 -10.73 17.67 5.13
CA ASP A 18 -10.63 17.77 3.67
C ASP A 18 -9.33 17.21 3.07
N SER A 19 -8.45 16.60 3.87
CA SER A 19 -7.13 16.16 3.36
C SER A 19 -6.81 14.69 3.57
N LEU A 20 -7.79 13.81 3.35
CA LEU A 20 -7.56 12.36 3.38
C LEU A 20 -6.45 11.93 2.39
N HIS A 21 -6.34 12.62 1.25
CA HIS A 21 -5.31 12.33 0.26
C HIS A 21 -3.89 12.66 0.75
N GLU A 22 -3.66 13.83 1.38
CA GLU A 22 -2.33 14.16 1.92
C GLU A 22 -1.97 13.24 3.09
N LEU A 23 -2.94 12.82 3.89
CA LEU A 23 -2.73 11.86 4.97
C LEU A 23 -2.24 10.52 4.43
N ILE A 24 -2.90 10.00 3.40
CA ILE A 24 -2.54 8.75 2.75
C ILE A 24 -1.14 8.85 2.12
N GLN A 25 -0.83 9.95 1.43
CA GLN A 25 0.51 10.19 0.88
C GLN A 25 1.59 10.33 1.95
N MET A 26 1.28 10.95 3.09
CA MET A 26 2.22 11.07 4.20
C MET A 26 2.51 9.70 4.80
N LEU A 27 1.46 8.91 5.08
CA LEU A 27 1.58 7.57 5.64
C LEU A 27 2.33 6.60 4.72
N SER A 28 2.25 6.78 3.39
CA SER A 28 3.00 5.95 2.43
C SER A 28 4.48 6.32 2.29
N ARG A 29 4.87 7.55 2.68
CA ARG A 29 6.22 8.09 2.47
C ARG A 29 7.10 8.06 3.72
N GLN A 30 6.51 8.04 4.91
CA GLN A 30 7.27 8.14 6.15
C GLN A 30 7.66 6.77 6.70
N VAL A 31 8.94 6.62 7.02
CA VAL A 31 9.47 5.46 7.75
C VAL A 31 9.12 5.65 9.22
N ILE A 32 8.13 4.89 9.70
CA ILE A 32 7.66 4.92 11.09
C ILE A 32 7.79 3.50 11.65
N THR A 33 8.19 3.36 12.92
CA THR A 33 8.02 2.09 13.63
C THR A 33 6.68 2.12 14.34
N TYR A 34 5.79 1.19 13.98
CA TYR A 34 4.54 0.99 14.70
C TYR A 34 4.70 -0.05 15.80
N TYR A 35 3.96 0.18 16.88
CA TYR A 35 3.82 -0.74 17.99
C TYR A 35 2.47 -1.44 17.83
N CYS A 36 2.49 -2.75 17.60
CA CYS A 36 1.28 -3.54 17.41
C CYS A 36 1.11 -4.47 18.60
N LEU A 37 -0.05 -4.42 19.26
CA LEU A 37 -0.36 -5.36 20.35
C LEU A 37 -0.57 -6.76 19.79
N CYS A 38 -0.22 -7.77 20.58
CA CYS A 38 -0.35 -9.17 20.21
C CYS A 38 -1.20 -9.93 21.23
N ASN A 39 -1.97 -10.89 20.72
CA ASN A 39 -2.64 -11.90 21.53
C ASN A 39 -1.62 -12.94 22.05
N SER A 40 -2.08 -13.85 22.90
CA SER A 40 -1.24 -14.92 23.50
C SER A 40 -0.63 -15.89 22.48
N ASP A 41 -1.21 -15.98 21.28
CA ASP A 41 -0.70 -16.77 20.14
C ASP A 41 0.25 -15.98 19.22
N ASN A 42 0.67 -14.78 19.65
CA ASN A 42 1.45 -13.81 18.87
C ASN A 42 0.76 -13.25 17.62
N SER A 43 -0.53 -13.49 17.42
CA SER A 43 -1.30 -12.81 16.36
C SER A 43 -1.54 -11.34 16.71
N LEU A 44 -1.62 -10.47 15.70
CA LEU A 44 -1.90 -9.04 15.90
C LEU A 44 -3.29 -8.83 16.51
N ALA A 45 -3.37 -7.91 17.47
CA ALA A 45 -4.59 -7.54 18.15
C ALA A 45 -5.60 -6.91 17.18
N LYS A 46 -6.85 -7.34 17.32
CA LYS A 46 -7.95 -6.99 16.42
C LYS A 46 -9.17 -6.54 17.20
N VAL A 47 -9.84 -5.52 16.70
CA VAL A 47 -11.09 -4.99 17.26
C VAL A 47 -12.19 -5.09 16.23
N LYS A 48 -13.41 -5.46 16.64
CA LYS A 48 -14.58 -5.43 15.75
C LYS A 48 -15.34 -4.13 15.90
N LEU A 49 -15.54 -3.42 14.79
CA LEU A 49 -16.41 -2.23 14.68
C LEU A 49 -17.33 -2.40 13.48
N ASN A 50 -18.64 -2.21 13.66
CA ASN A 50 -19.63 -2.23 12.57
C ASN A 50 -19.49 -3.43 11.59
N LYS A 51 -19.27 -4.64 12.12
CA LYS A 51 -19.05 -5.91 11.41
C LYS A 51 -17.68 -6.10 10.74
N ASN A 52 -16.85 -5.06 10.70
CA ASN A 52 -15.48 -5.16 10.19
C ASN A 52 -14.50 -5.42 11.33
N GLU A 53 -13.41 -6.11 11.00
CA GLU A 53 -12.29 -6.35 11.91
C GLU A 53 -11.18 -5.34 11.63
N TYR A 54 -10.56 -4.79 12.67
CA TYR A 54 -9.55 -3.76 12.55
C TYR A 54 -8.31 -4.14 13.33
N ILE A 55 -7.15 -4.11 12.68
CA ILE A 55 -5.86 -4.25 13.36
C ILE A 55 -5.53 -2.93 14.05
N VAL A 56 -5.08 -3.00 15.30
CA VAL A 56 -4.75 -1.81 16.08
C VAL A 56 -3.24 -1.60 16.11
N ILE A 57 -2.81 -0.40 15.71
CA ILE A 57 -1.40 0.01 15.69
C ILE A 57 -1.23 1.32 16.47
N ALA A 58 -0.10 1.47 17.16
CA ALA A 58 0.25 2.71 17.86
C ALA A 58 1.52 3.32 17.26
N THR A 59 1.55 4.65 17.14
CA THR A 59 2.71 5.41 16.60
C THR A 59 3.80 5.62 17.66
N SER A 60 3.52 5.44 18.95
CA SER A 60 4.51 5.62 20.02
C SER A 60 4.23 4.69 21.20
N LYS A 61 5.23 4.52 22.09
CA LYS A 61 5.08 3.75 23.35
C LYS A 61 4.09 4.41 24.32
N ASP A 62 3.98 5.74 24.29
CA ASP A 62 3.02 6.46 25.14
C ASP A 62 1.59 6.17 24.68
N VAL A 63 1.33 6.24 23.37
CA VAL A 63 0.03 5.89 22.80
C VAL A 63 -0.27 4.40 22.98
N LEU A 64 0.75 3.53 22.86
CA LEU A 64 0.61 2.11 23.13
C LEU A 64 0.13 1.88 24.57
N THR A 65 0.70 2.57 25.56
CA THR A 65 0.27 2.48 26.96
C THR A 65 -1.21 2.79 27.12
N GLU A 66 -1.71 3.79 26.39
CA GLU A 66 -3.13 4.11 26.40
C GLU A 66 -3.97 3.05 25.69
N THR A 67 -3.52 2.60 24.51
CA THR A 67 -4.17 1.53 23.73
C THR A 67 -4.32 0.24 24.53
N LYS A 68 -3.31 -0.14 25.34
CA LYS A 68 -3.35 -1.34 26.20
C LYS A 68 -4.55 -1.33 27.15
N LYS A 69 -4.94 -0.17 27.67
CA LYS A 69 -6.10 -0.04 28.58
C LYS A 69 -7.41 -0.44 27.92
N TYR A 70 -7.53 -0.22 26.61
CA TYR A 70 -8.73 -0.56 25.84
C TYR A 70 -8.78 -2.03 25.42
N LEU A 71 -7.62 -2.65 25.16
CA LEU A 71 -7.54 -4.03 24.66
C LEU A 71 -7.24 -5.07 25.74
N ASN A 72 -6.80 -4.64 26.93
CA ASN A 72 -6.38 -5.52 28.02
C ASN A 72 -5.31 -6.55 27.57
N LEU A 73 -4.32 -6.05 26.82
CA LEU A 73 -3.19 -6.82 26.28
C LEU A 73 -1.87 -6.15 26.69
N ASP A 74 -0.87 -6.95 27.05
CA ASP A 74 0.44 -6.44 27.46
C ASP A 74 1.56 -6.70 26.44
N ASN A 75 1.42 -7.75 25.63
CA ASN A 75 2.40 -8.13 24.63
C ASN A 75 2.29 -7.23 23.40
N PHE A 76 3.44 -6.82 22.87
CA PHE A 76 3.51 -6.05 21.64
C PHE A 76 4.75 -6.42 20.83
N VAL A 77 4.68 -6.14 19.53
CA VAL A 77 5.80 -6.20 18.61
C VAL A 77 6.05 -4.83 17.99
N GLU A 78 7.32 -4.55 17.70
CA GLU A 78 7.72 -3.39 16.93
C GLU A 78 7.85 -3.81 15.48
N LEU A 79 7.14 -3.13 14.59
CA LEU A 79 7.11 -3.46 13.17
C LEU A 79 7.33 -2.19 12.34
N ASP A 80 8.11 -2.32 11.26
CA ASP A 80 8.32 -1.26 10.29
C ASP A 80 7.03 -0.92 9.53
N ALA A 81 6.72 0.37 9.38
CA ALA A 81 5.48 0.88 8.78
C ALA A 81 5.20 0.29 7.41
N VAL A 82 6.21 0.19 6.56
CA VAL A 82 6.03 -0.32 5.20
C VAL A 82 5.67 -1.81 5.26
N ASN A 83 6.29 -2.58 6.15
CA ASN A 83 5.95 -3.99 6.34
C ASN A 83 4.61 -4.21 7.04
N VAL A 84 4.25 -3.40 8.03
CA VAL A 84 2.94 -3.43 8.70
C VAL A 84 1.86 -3.14 7.69
N PHE A 85 1.97 -2.01 6.98
CA PHE A 85 0.99 -1.67 5.96
C PHE A 85 0.99 -2.73 4.86
N LYS A 86 2.13 -3.12 4.27
CA LYS A 86 2.14 -4.20 3.26
C LYS A 86 1.47 -5.48 3.76
N ASN A 87 1.68 -5.89 5.01
CA ASN A 87 1.05 -7.10 5.55
C ASN A 87 -0.45 -6.91 5.82
N ILE A 88 -0.86 -5.78 6.39
CA ILE A 88 -2.28 -5.49 6.65
C ILE A 88 -3.05 -5.31 5.34
N LEU A 89 -2.41 -4.70 4.33
CA LEU A 89 -2.94 -4.50 2.99
C LEU A 89 -3.07 -5.80 2.18
N ARG A 90 -2.37 -6.87 2.61
CA ARG A 90 -2.49 -8.25 2.09
C ARG A 90 -3.56 -9.08 2.83
N MET A 91 -4.18 -8.55 3.88
CA MET A 91 -5.21 -9.28 4.64
C MET A 91 -6.59 -8.86 4.17
N GLU A 92 -7.30 -9.75 3.47
CA GLU A 92 -8.69 -9.53 3.07
C GLU A 92 -9.59 -9.22 4.29
N ASN A 93 -10.40 -8.17 4.16
CA ASN A 93 -11.47 -7.78 5.09
C ASN A 93 -11.05 -7.17 6.44
N GLN A 94 -9.89 -6.51 6.52
CA GLN A 94 -9.44 -5.88 7.77
C GLN A 94 -9.09 -4.40 7.57
N GLY A 95 -9.68 -3.53 8.40
CA GLY A 95 -9.27 -2.13 8.51
C GLY A 95 -8.08 -1.96 9.46
N VAL A 96 -7.61 -0.72 9.61
CA VAL A 96 -6.60 -0.34 10.61
C VAL A 96 -7.15 0.74 11.51
N ILE A 97 -6.92 0.62 12.81
CA ILE A 97 -7.05 1.75 13.74
C ILE A 97 -5.65 2.14 14.18
N ILE A 98 -5.26 3.36 13.85
CA ILE A 98 -4.04 3.99 14.35
C ILE A 98 -4.41 4.71 15.64
N ASN A 99 -3.62 4.51 16.70
CA ASN A 99 -3.68 5.26 17.96
C ASN A 99 -5.04 5.16 18.68
N LEU A 100 -5.58 3.95 18.82
CA LEU A 100 -6.85 3.70 19.53
C LEU A 100 -6.84 4.32 20.94
N GLY A 101 -7.86 5.14 21.23
CA GLY A 101 -8.03 5.79 22.53
C GLY A 101 -7.24 7.10 22.71
N ASP A 102 -6.42 7.50 21.73
CA ASP A 102 -5.69 8.77 21.73
C ASP A 102 -6.43 9.84 20.91
N GLU A 103 -6.12 11.11 21.14
CA GLU A 103 -6.68 12.23 20.36
C GLU A 103 -6.31 12.17 18.87
N SER A 104 -5.23 11.47 18.52
CA SER A 104 -4.79 11.20 17.15
C SER A 104 -5.37 9.90 16.56
N GLN A 105 -6.41 9.34 17.16
CA GLN A 105 -7.03 8.12 16.64
C GLN A 105 -7.50 8.31 15.19
N LEU A 106 -7.11 7.38 14.32
CA LEU A 106 -7.51 7.34 12.92
C LEU A 106 -7.98 5.95 12.55
N THR A 107 -9.17 5.86 11.95
CA THR A 107 -9.70 4.60 11.42
C THR A 107 -9.57 4.61 9.89
N LEU A 108 -8.77 3.68 9.36
CA LEU A 108 -8.64 3.39 7.95
C LEU A 108 -9.47 2.14 7.64
N ASP A 109 -10.56 2.31 6.90
CA ASP A 109 -11.37 1.20 6.42
C ASP A 109 -10.67 0.49 5.24
N PRO A 110 -11.20 -0.67 4.79
CA PRO A 110 -10.59 -1.40 3.69
C PRO A 110 -10.41 -0.59 2.40
N ASP A 111 -11.28 0.38 2.11
CA ASP A 111 -11.17 1.17 0.89
C ASP A 111 -10.09 2.26 1.01
N MET A 112 -9.98 2.90 2.17
CA MET A 112 -8.86 3.80 2.48
C MET A 112 -7.52 3.07 2.48
N LEU A 113 -7.50 1.83 2.96
CA LEU A 113 -6.32 0.97 2.91
C LEU A 113 -5.91 0.65 1.47
N LYS A 114 -6.85 0.32 0.57
CA LYS A 114 -6.54 0.14 -0.86
C LYS A 114 -5.92 1.39 -1.48
N LEU A 115 -6.40 2.58 -1.11
CA LEU A 115 -5.82 3.86 -1.55
C LEU A 115 -4.39 4.03 -1.02
N LEU A 116 -4.14 3.71 0.26
CA LEU A 116 -2.80 3.72 0.84
C LEU A 116 -1.86 2.73 0.16
N TYR A 117 -2.33 1.51 -0.12
CA TYR A 117 -1.53 0.51 -0.79
C TYR A 117 -1.10 0.95 -2.18
N ARG A 118 -2.02 1.57 -2.91
CA ARG A 118 -1.74 2.16 -4.21
C ARG A 118 -0.61 3.19 -4.12
N GLU A 119 -0.63 4.11 -3.15
CA GLU A 119 0.45 5.10 -2.99
C GLU A 119 1.79 4.44 -2.65
N VAL A 120 1.79 3.37 -1.82
CA VAL A 120 3.00 2.59 -1.50
C VAL A 120 3.58 1.94 -2.75
N VAL A 121 2.74 1.33 -3.60
CA VAL A 121 3.20 0.70 -4.86
C VAL A 121 3.84 1.73 -5.79
N VAL A 122 3.24 2.92 -5.92
CA VAL A 122 3.79 3.98 -6.76
C VAL A 122 5.13 4.49 -6.20
N MET A 123 5.22 4.70 -4.89
CA MET A 123 6.47 5.09 -4.22
C MET A 123 7.56 4.04 -4.41
N ASP A 124 7.25 2.76 -4.25
CA ASP A 124 8.21 1.68 -4.44
C ASP A 124 8.69 1.62 -5.90
N LEU A 125 7.79 1.79 -6.88
CA LEU A 125 8.12 1.87 -8.30
C LEU A 125 9.13 3.00 -8.57
N TYR A 126 8.91 4.17 -7.97
CA TYR A 126 9.81 5.31 -8.08
C TYR A 126 11.17 5.03 -7.43
N MET A 127 11.18 4.55 -6.18
CA MET A 127 12.39 4.29 -5.40
C MET A 127 13.26 3.19 -6.02
N LYS A 128 12.66 2.15 -6.61
CA LYS A 128 13.40 1.12 -7.36
C LYS A 128 13.82 1.58 -8.76
N GLY A 129 13.33 2.72 -9.24
CA GLY A 129 13.57 3.23 -10.59
C GLY A 129 12.75 2.52 -11.68
N GLY A 130 11.88 1.59 -11.31
CA GLY A 130 11.11 0.76 -12.24
C GLY A 130 10.55 -0.51 -11.61
N ALA A 131 10.06 -1.40 -12.47
CA ALA A 131 9.51 -2.69 -12.10
C ALA A 131 9.82 -3.73 -13.17
N TYR A 132 9.71 -5.00 -12.80
CA TYR A 132 9.65 -6.08 -13.76
C TYR A 132 8.31 -6.05 -14.49
N VAL A 133 8.33 -6.37 -15.78
CA VAL A 133 7.17 -6.50 -16.66
C VAL A 133 7.30 -7.75 -17.53
N LEU A 134 6.16 -8.23 -18.04
CA LEU A 134 6.13 -9.26 -19.08
C LEU A 134 6.30 -8.62 -20.46
N GLN A 135 7.24 -9.13 -21.25
CA GLN A 135 7.51 -8.64 -22.60
C GLN A 135 7.41 -9.78 -23.62
N TYR A 136 6.75 -9.52 -24.75
CA TYR A 136 6.63 -10.44 -25.88
C TYR A 136 6.94 -9.75 -27.19
N LYS A 137 7.80 -10.34 -28.02
CA LYS A 137 8.19 -9.80 -29.34
C LYS A 137 8.50 -8.29 -29.31
N ASN A 138 9.21 -7.86 -28.26
CA ASN A 138 9.60 -6.49 -27.94
C ASN A 138 8.52 -5.53 -27.43
N ASP A 139 7.27 -5.98 -27.30
CA ASP A 139 6.17 -5.20 -26.72
C ASP A 139 5.83 -5.68 -25.30
N PHE A 140 5.24 -4.83 -24.46
CA PHE A 140 4.74 -5.28 -23.16
C PHE A 140 3.50 -6.15 -23.33
N LEU A 141 3.41 -7.20 -22.53
CA LEU A 141 2.25 -8.08 -22.53
C LEU A 141 1.14 -7.44 -21.71
N LEU A 142 0.03 -7.14 -22.39
CA LEU A 142 -1.20 -6.67 -21.78
C LEU A 142 -2.12 -7.85 -21.49
N ILE A 143 -2.73 -7.85 -20.31
CA ILE A 143 -3.56 -8.95 -19.81
C ILE A 143 -4.99 -8.44 -19.66
N GLU A 144 -5.97 -9.21 -20.11
CA GLU A 144 -7.38 -8.92 -19.87
C GLU A 144 -7.88 -9.65 -18.63
N VAL A 145 -8.42 -8.90 -17.67
CA VAL A 145 -9.04 -9.44 -16.45
C VAL A 145 -10.36 -8.72 -16.23
N GLU A 146 -11.47 -9.46 -16.20
CA GLU A 146 -12.82 -8.91 -15.95
C GLU A 146 -13.18 -7.73 -16.88
N GLY A 147 -12.74 -7.78 -18.15
CA GLY A 147 -12.96 -6.71 -19.14
C GLY A 147 -12.04 -5.49 -18.98
N MET A 148 -11.09 -5.52 -18.05
CA MET A 148 -10.05 -4.49 -17.90
C MET A 148 -8.77 -4.94 -18.62
N LYS A 149 -8.18 -4.02 -19.38
CA LYS A 149 -6.86 -4.19 -20.01
C LYS A 149 -5.77 -3.71 -19.05
N LEU A 150 -4.94 -4.64 -18.59
CA LEU A 150 -3.96 -4.42 -17.53
C LEU A 150 -2.53 -4.56 -18.05
N LEU A 151 -1.63 -3.70 -17.57
CA LEU A 151 -0.19 -3.92 -17.67
C LEU A 151 0.31 -4.50 -16.34
N SER A 152 0.85 -5.72 -16.39
CA SER A 152 1.36 -6.40 -15.19
C SER A 152 2.73 -5.88 -14.78
N ILE A 153 2.88 -5.49 -13.52
CA ILE A 153 4.13 -5.04 -12.93
C ILE A 153 4.41 -5.80 -11.63
N SER A 154 5.68 -6.06 -11.32
CA SER A 154 6.12 -6.48 -9.99
C SER A 154 7.49 -5.92 -9.64
N LEU A 155 7.75 -5.70 -8.36
CA LEU A 155 9.07 -5.35 -7.84
C LEU A 155 9.97 -6.57 -7.60
N ILE A 156 9.43 -7.78 -7.78
CA ILE A 156 10.08 -9.08 -7.57
C ILE A 156 9.97 -9.87 -8.88
N GLU A 157 11.11 -10.31 -9.41
CA GLU A 157 11.17 -10.95 -10.72
C GLU A 157 10.42 -12.29 -10.74
N GLU A 158 10.56 -13.05 -9.66
CA GLU A 158 9.99 -14.38 -9.48
C GLU A 158 8.46 -14.36 -9.57
N GLU A 159 7.81 -13.35 -9.00
CA GLU A 159 6.35 -13.21 -9.03
C GLU A 159 5.81 -13.08 -10.47
N LEU A 160 6.54 -12.39 -11.35
CA LEU A 160 6.19 -12.32 -12.77
C LEU A 160 6.59 -13.56 -13.55
N ARG A 161 7.66 -14.27 -13.16
CA ARG A 161 8.01 -15.55 -13.78
C ARG A 161 6.90 -16.58 -13.58
N GLU A 162 6.35 -16.65 -12.36
CA GLU A 162 5.19 -17.47 -12.07
C GLU A 162 3.96 -17.06 -12.89
N LEU A 163 3.75 -15.76 -13.13
CA LEU A 163 2.60 -15.27 -13.91
C LEU A 163 2.74 -15.67 -15.37
N ASN A 164 3.93 -15.48 -15.93
CA ASN A 164 4.24 -15.86 -17.31
C ASN A 164 4.01 -17.37 -17.55
N GLN A 165 4.37 -18.21 -16.57
CA GLN A 165 4.10 -19.66 -16.61
C GLN A 165 2.60 -19.97 -16.57
N LYS A 166 1.83 -19.34 -15.67
CA LYS A 166 0.37 -19.54 -15.55
C LYS A 166 -0.38 -19.09 -16.79
N LEU A 167 0.05 -18.00 -17.42
CA LEU A 167 -0.50 -17.51 -18.69
C LEU A 167 -0.12 -18.40 -19.88
N ASN A 168 0.73 -19.42 -19.67
CA ASN A 168 1.31 -20.27 -20.71
C ASN A 168 1.86 -19.45 -21.89
N HIS A 169 2.51 -18.35 -21.56
CA HIS A 169 2.92 -17.35 -22.53
C HIS A 169 4.44 -17.41 -22.73
N ASN A 170 4.89 -17.37 -24.00
CA ASN A 170 6.32 -17.39 -24.34
C ASN A 170 6.98 -16.00 -24.19
N GLY A 171 6.53 -15.23 -23.20
CA GLY A 171 7.10 -13.92 -22.87
C GLY A 171 8.40 -14.07 -22.08
N LYS A 172 9.14 -12.98 -21.93
CA LYS A 172 10.26 -12.86 -21.00
C LYS A 172 9.91 -11.85 -19.91
N VAL A 173 10.45 -12.08 -18.71
CA VAL A 173 10.40 -11.09 -17.63
C VAL A 173 11.59 -10.16 -17.79
N VAL A 174 11.33 -8.85 -17.81
CA VAL A 174 12.38 -7.83 -17.97
C VAL A 174 12.14 -6.69 -17.00
N PHE A 175 13.21 -6.15 -16.43
CA PHE A 175 13.12 -4.92 -15.66
C PHE A 175 13.01 -3.72 -16.61
N LYS A 176 12.08 -2.81 -16.31
CA LYS A 176 11.81 -1.61 -17.09
C LYS A 176 11.69 -0.40 -16.19
N SER A 177 12.24 0.72 -16.65
CA SER A 177 12.13 1.96 -15.89
C SER A 177 10.67 2.39 -15.81
N TRP A 178 10.29 3.06 -14.71
CA TRP A 178 9.00 3.72 -14.63
C TRP A 178 8.81 4.75 -15.76
N LYS A 179 9.91 5.36 -16.26
CA LYS A 179 9.93 6.25 -17.43
C LYS A 179 9.58 5.54 -18.75
N GLU A 180 9.67 4.20 -18.80
CA GLU A 180 9.22 3.39 -19.95
C GLU A 180 7.81 2.83 -19.72
N ILE A 181 7.51 2.38 -18.49
CA ILE A 181 6.24 1.74 -18.12
C ILE A 181 5.07 2.73 -18.23
N LEU A 182 5.22 3.95 -17.68
CA LEU A 182 4.11 4.90 -17.57
C LEU A 182 3.70 5.49 -18.93
N PRO A 183 4.63 5.97 -19.80
CA PRO A 183 4.23 6.43 -21.14
C PRO A 183 3.57 5.32 -21.96
N TYR A 184 4.05 4.08 -21.83
CA TYR A 184 3.43 2.93 -22.49
C TYR A 184 1.99 2.70 -22.00
N PHE A 185 1.78 2.73 -20.67
CA PHE A 185 0.46 2.59 -20.06
C PHE A 185 -0.55 3.60 -20.63
N VAL A 186 -0.13 4.87 -20.78
CA VAL A 186 -0.96 5.94 -21.37
C VAL A 186 -1.21 5.71 -22.86
N ALA A 187 -0.14 5.44 -23.62
CA ALA A 187 -0.22 5.28 -25.07
C ALA A 187 -1.12 4.10 -25.50
N THR A 188 -1.18 3.06 -24.68
CA THR A 188 -1.93 1.83 -24.97
C THR A 188 -3.37 1.82 -24.44
N GLN A 189 -3.82 2.93 -23.84
CA GLN A 189 -5.12 3.07 -23.18
C GLN A 189 -5.39 1.94 -22.19
N CYS A 190 -4.35 1.47 -21.49
CA CYS A 190 -4.53 0.53 -20.40
C CYS A 190 -5.36 1.18 -19.30
N ASN A 191 -6.30 0.41 -18.75
CA ASN A 191 -7.23 0.94 -17.75
C ASN A 191 -6.68 0.78 -16.32
N ALA A 192 -5.64 -0.06 -16.13
CA ALA A 192 -4.89 -0.12 -14.89
C ALA A 192 -3.52 -0.82 -14.97
N LEU A 193 -2.65 -0.50 -14.02
CA LEU A 193 -1.49 -1.32 -13.68
C LEU A 193 -1.94 -2.42 -12.72
N GLY A 194 -1.63 -3.67 -13.06
CA GLY A 194 -1.85 -4.83 -12.20
C GLY A 194 -0.58 -5.13 -11.42
N TYR A 195 -0.55 -4.75 -10.15
CA TYR A 195 0.55 -5.09 -9.26
C TYR A 195 0.35 -6.49 -8.68
N ASN A 196 1.35 -7.36 -8.82
CA ASN A 196 1.35 -8.72 -8.27
C ASN A 196 0.10 -9.55 -8.61
N LEU A 197 -0.34 -9.52 -9.88
CA LEU A 197 -1.57 -10.17 -10.38
C LEU A 197 -1.73 -11.65 -10.02
N ASN A 198 -0.63 -12.33 -9.70
CA ASN A 198 -0.60 -13.74 -9.35
C ASN A 198 -0.92 -14.05 -7.90
N ASN A 199 -0.96 -13.01 -7.08
CA ASN A 199 -1.20 -13.11 -5.65
C ASN A 199 -2.67 -12.84 -5.35
N LYS A 200 -3.15 -13.22 -4.17
CA LYS A 200 -4.51 -12.84 -3.73
C LYS A 200 -4.66 -11.32 -3.59
N ASP A 201 -3.53 -10.62 -3.50
CA ASP A 201 -3.42 -9.20 -3.19
C ASP A 201 -3.32 -8.32 -4.45
N ILE A 202 -4.14 -8.61 -5.47
CA ILE A 202 -4.11 -7.88 -6.73
C ILE A 202 -4.44 -6.41 -6.47
N THR A 203 -3.49 -5.52 -6.78
CA THR A 203 -3.72 -4.08 -6.71
C THR A 203 -3.81 -3.48 -8.09
N ILE A 204 -4.94 -2.84 -8.35
CA ILE A 204 -5.28 -2.21 -9.61
C ILE A 204 -5.09 -0.70 -9.46
N VAL A 205 -4.05 -0.17 -10.09
CA VAL A 205 -3.79 1.28 -10.13
C VAL A 205 -4.40 1.87 -11.39
N LYS A 206 -5.50 2.62 -11.26
CA LYS A 206 -6.25 3.24 -12.37
C LYS A 206 -5.80 4.68 -12.63
N ASP A 207 -6.01 5.17 -13.86
CA ASP A 207 -6.01 6.61 -14.21
C ASP A 207 -7.25 7.29 -13.55
N PRO A 208 -7.20 8.51 -12.95
CA PRO A 208 -6.17 9.56 -12.97
C PRO A 208 -5.11 9.47 -11.85
N TYR A 209 -5.01 8.38 -11.10
CA TYR A 209 -4.12 8.35 -9.93
C TYR A 209 -2.63 8.25 -10.27
N LEU A 210 -2.30 8.03 -11.54
CA LEU A 210 -0.94 8.17 -12.05
C LEU A 210 -0.66 9.62 -12.49
N ALA A 211 -1.68 10.50 -12.58
CA ALA A 211 -1.56 11.90 -13.00
C ALA A 211 -0.43 12.63 -12.26
N TRP A 212 -0.30 12.40 -10.94
CA TRP A 212 0.76 13.05 -10.16
C TRP A 212 2.17 12.62 -10.54
N LEU A 213 2.40 11.41 -11.08
CA LEU A 213 3.72 11.05 -11.64
C LEU A 213 4.03 11.87 -12.90
N TYR A 214 3.00 12.34 -13.60
CA TYR A 214 3.14 13.26 -14.74
C TYR A 214 3.26 14.72 -14.32
N GLU A 215 2.51 15.13 -13.29
CA GLU A 215 2.50 16.51 -12.78
C GLU A 215 3.61 16.78 -11.76
N SER A 216 4.31 15.74 -11.32
CA SER A 216 5.37 15.87 -10.33
C SER A 216 6.58 16.63 -10.90
N PRO A 217 7.20 17.53 -10.11
CA PRO A 217 8.43 18.24 -10.49
C PRO A 217 9.61 17.31 -10.83
N PHE A 218 9.49 16.00 -10.58
CA PHE A 218 10.51 14.98 -10.88
C PHE A 218 10.58 14.55 -12.36
N GLN A 219 9.76 15.11 -13.27
CA GLN A 219 9.93 14.92 -14.71
C GLN A 219 11.21 15.56 -15.28
N ASN A 220 11.74 16.58 -14.60
CA ASN A 220 12.88 17.38 -15.08
C ASN A 220 14.25 16.95 -14.53
N SER A 221 14.35 15.75 -13.95
CA SER A 221 15.62 15.14 -13.51
C SER A 221 16.06 13.96 -14.38
#